data_AF-A0A6S6SI99-F1
#
_entry.id   AF-A0A6S6SI99-F1
#
_cell.length_a   1.000
_cell.length_b   1.000
_cell.length_c   1.000
_cell.angle_alpha   90.00
_cell.angle_beta   90.00
_cell.angle_gamma   90.00
#
_symmetry.space_group_name_H-M   'P 1'
#
loop_
_entity.id
_entity.type
_entity.pdbx_description
1 polymer ?
#
loop_
_entity_poly.entity_id
_entity_poly.type
_entity_poly.pdbx_seq_one_letter_code
_entity_poly.pdbx_strand_id
1 'polypeptide(L)'
;MKKIWIASAIATAMIMTGCGSSSSSNEETTAIDLPDGKTLIFFDNASSAQYLYNTDTETASSMNIAGENYDMTGKNGQLVMWNHETDAGVDQKIVMVDEYFDITNGSFTYEDMHYLGHFHEENSVPVFAAHSADEFDPAVSSDGQKAALVSFNAHLTEQNEIKNEIAEALPSGETLCNFFVFEHEDHDDGEEEEATPHIALTTTGKMYIFEENEEGLVASQSTFLLDGVSQCSQNQSGIIKNDDYGVLVFSAQSQKIYLVDSHGEDFHVHSTWDTDRFLPAGFTPTTFTGIGESDEYHDH
;
A
#
# COMPACT_ATOMS: atom_id res chain seq x y z
N MET A 1 -54.13 71.29 -13.38
CA MET A 1 -53.69 71.68 -14.73
C MET A 1 -52.81 70.57 -15.30
N LYS A 2 -53.04 70.20 -16.58
CA LYS A 2 -52.10 69.62 -17.58
C LYS A 2 -51.19 68.46 -17.14
N LYS A 3 -51.39 67.25 -17.70
CA LYS A 3 -50.68 66.65 -18.87
C LYS A 3 -49.23 66.26 -18.51
N ILE A 4 -48.64 65.09 -18.79
CA ILE A 4 -48.83 64.07 -19.83
C ILE A 4 -48.07 62.80 -19.37
N TRP A 5 -48.47 61.67 -19.95
CA TRP A 5 -47.90 60.32 -19.99
C TRP A 5 -46.39 60.23 -20.27
N ILE A 6 -45.74 59.14 -19.81
CA ILE A 6 -45.18 58.07 -20.68
C ILE A 6 -44.96 56.82 -19.82
N ALA A 7 -45.50 55.72 -20.32
CA ALA A 7 -45.26 54.36 -19.89
C ALA A 7 -44.10 53.76 -20.71
N SER A 8 -43.26 52.96 -20.06
CA SER A 8 -42.66 51.73 -20.59
C SER A 8 -42.09 51.00 -19.36
N ALA A 9 -42.72 49.95 -18.81
CA ALA A 9 -42.77 48.58 -19.33
C ALA A 9 -41.33 48.10 -19.62
N ILE A 10 -40.77 47.07 -18.96
CA ILE A 10 -41.29 45.75 -18.58
C ILE A 10 -40.40 45.24 -17.41
N ALA A 11 -40.98 44.97 -16.24
CA ALA A 11 -41.32 43.64 -15.70
C ALA A 11 -40.09 42.76 -15.38
N THR A 12 -39.72 42.61 -14.10
CA THR A 12 -40.28 41.65 -13.11
C THR A 12 -39.39 40.41 -13.03
N ALA A 13 -38.60 40.32 -11.97
CA ALA A 13 -38.46 39.07 -11.21
C ALA A 13 -38.16 39.45 -9.76
N MET A 14 -39.07 39.03 -8.90
CA MET A 14 -39.19 39.40 -7.50
C MET A 14 -37.98 38.95 -6.68
N ILE A 15 -37.42 39.90 -5.94
CA ILE A 15 -36.65 39.65 -4.72
C ILE A 15 -37.68 39.53 -3.59
N MET A 16 -37.80 38.35 -3.00
CA MET A 16 -38.42 38.09 -1.69
C MET A 16 -37.49 37.07 -1.01
N THR A 17 -36.47 37.55 -0.29
CA THR A 17 -36.41 37.62 1.19
C THR A 17 -36.41 36.25 1.88
N GLY A 18 -35.27 35.91 2.48
CA GLY A 18 -35.14 34.87 3.50
C GLY A 18 -33.95 35.20 4.40
N CYS A 19 -34.24 35.54 5.65
CA CYS A 19 -33.32 35.95 6.71
C CYS A 19 -32.08 35.07 6.86
N GLY A 20 -30.98 35.71 7.28
CA GLY A 20 -29.75 35.04 7.64
C GLY A 20 -29.93 34.10 8.82
N SER A 21 -29.27 32.96 8.70
CA SER A 21 -28.74 32.21 9.82
C SER A 21 -27.27 31.98 9.49
N SER A 22 -26.40 32.59 10.28
CA SER A 22 -24.97 32.37 10.23
C SER A 22 -24.70 30.95 10.72
N SER A 23 -24.64 29.99 9.80
CA SER A 23 -24.07 28.67 10.06
C SER A 23 -22.59 28.78 9.77
N SER A 24 -21.79 28.83 10.84
CA SER A 24 -20.39 28.43 10.80
C SER A 24 -20.35 27.02 10.20
N SER A 25 -19.86 26.91 8.97
CA SER A 25 -19.38 25.64 8.44
C SER A 25 -18.18 25.24 9.27
N ASN A 26 -18.42 24.56 10.39
CA ASN A 26 -17.48 23.52 10.77
C ASN A 26 -17.58 22.52 9.62
N GLU A 27 -16.60 22.58 8.71
CA GLU A 27 -16.24 21.40 7.95
C GLU A 27 -15.90 20.36 9.02
N GLU A 28 -16.86 19.50 9.36
CA GLU A 28 -16.53 18.18 9.87
C GLU A 28 -15.73 17.55 8.74
N THR A 29 -14.42 17.64 8.81
CA THR A 29 -13.53 16.73 8.11
C THR A 29 -13.94 15.35 8.59
N THR A 30 -14.74 14.64 7.80
CA THR A 30 -15.07 13.24 8.08
C THR A 30 -13.73 12.51 8.09
N ALA A 31 -13.31 12.10 9.28
CA ALA A 31 -12.13 11.27 9.52
C ALA A 31 -12.09 10.13 8.50
N ILE A 32 -10.91 9.87 7.99
CA ILE A 32 -10.68 8.80 7.02
C ILE A 32 -10.41 7.56 7.85
N ASP A 33 -11.49 6.84 8.14
CA ASP A 33 -11.55 5.62 8.96
C ASP A 33 -10.78 4.44 8.32
N LEU A 34 -9.51 4.65 7.98
CA LEU A 34 -8.55 3.62 7.63
C LEU A 34 -8.02 2.99 8.93
N PRO A 35 -7.59 1.72 8.91
CA PRO A 35 -7.00 1.09 10.10
C PRO A 35 -5.79 1.86 10.64
N ASP A 36 -5.80 2.11 11.95
CA ASP A 36 -4.74 2.80 12.70
C ASP A 36 -3.40 2.06 12.67
N GLY A 37 -2.32 2.71 13.10
CA GLY A 37 -1.00 2.13 13.32
C GLY A 37 -0.20 1.84 12.04
N LYS A 38 -0.49 2.55 10.93
CA LYS A 38 0.16 2.30 9.63
C LYS A 38 0.73 3.56 9.01
N THR A 39 1.88 3.39 8.39
CA THR A 39 2.39 4.36 7.42
C THR A 39 2.35 3.75 6.03
N LEU A 40 1.45 4.29 5.22
CA LEU A 40 1.21 3.88 3.84
C LEU A 40 2.09 4.70 2.91
N ILE A 41 2.73 4.05 1.94
CA ILE A 41 3.56 4.69 0.93
C ILE A 41 2.90 4.54 -0.44
N PHE A 42 2.69 5.67 -1.10
CA PHE A 42 2.11 5.74 -2.43
C PHE A 42 3.09 6.32 -3.41
N PHE A 43 3.18 5.73 -4.60
CA PHE A 43 4.08 6.20 -5.63
C PHE A 43 3.40 6.25 -7.02
N ASP A 44 3.65 7.34 -7.74
CA ASP A 44 3.16 7.59 -9.09
C ASP A 44 4.33 7.44 -10.08
N ASN A 45 4.39 6.30 -10.79
CA ASN A 45 5.38 6.02 -11.83
C ASN A 45 5.34 7.01 -13.02
N ALA A 46 4.25 7.74 -13.24
CA ALA A 46 4.18 8.69 -14.35
C ALA A 46 4.90 10.01 -14.04
N SER A 47 4.84 10.46 -12.78
CA SER A 47 5.44 11.72 -12.32
C SER A 47 6.66 11.53 -11.42
N SER A 48 6.92 10.30 -11.01
CA SER A 48 7.85 9.92 -9.94
C SER A 48 7.54 10.57 -8.59
N ALA A 49 6.31 11.02 -8.37
CA ALA A 49 5.88 11.58 -7.09
C ALA A 49 5.63 10.46 -6.07
N GLN A 50 5.91 10.76 -4.79
CA GLN A 50 5.76 9.85 -3.67
C GLN A 50 5.21 10.56 -2.44
N TYR A 51 4.29 9.89 -1.75
CA TYR A 51 3.68 10.37 -0.52
C TYR A 51 3.64 9.28 0.54
N LEU A 52 3.95 9.66 1.78
CA LEU A 52 3.59 8.91 2.97
C LEU A 52 2.22 9.36 3.44
N TYR A 53 1.39 8.44 3.91
CA TYR A 53 0.17 8.72 4.64
C TYR A 53 0.20 7.94 5.96
N ASN A 54 0.18 8.66 7.07
CA ASN A 54 0.12 8.06 8.40
C ASN A 54 -1.35 7.97 8.85
N THR A 55 -1.81 6.75 9.17
CA THR A 55 -3.23 6.50 9.47
C THR A 55 -3.64 7.04 10.84
N ASP A 56 -2.76 7.06 11.84
CA ASP A 56 -3.06 7.59 13.18
C ASP A 56 -3.28 9.11 13.20
N THR A 57 -2.49 9.83 12.41
CA THR A 57 -2.54 11.29 12.33
C THR A 57 -3.41 11.78 11.18
N GLU A 58 -3.82 10.87 10.29
CA GLU A 58 -4.52 11.15 9.02
C GLU A 58 -3.81 12.22 8.17
N THR A 59 -2.47 12.19 8.14
CA THR A 59 -1.67 13.19 7.42
C THR A 59 -0.88 12.60 6.26
N ALA A 60 -0.89 13.32 5.14
CA ALA A 60 -0.07 13.03 3.97
C ALA A 60 1.17 13.94 3.92
N SER A 61 2.35 13.36 3.70
CA SER A 61 3.61 14.11 3.53
C SER A 61 4.33 13.69 2.24
N SER A 62 4.79 14.66 1.46
CA SER A 62 5.55 14.40 0.24
C SER A 62 6.96 13.93 0.56
N MET A 63 7.43 12.92 -0.16
CA MET A 63 8.83 12.48 -0.12
C MET A 63 9.67 13.07 -1.26
N ASN A 64 9.11 13.91 -2.13
CA ASN A 64 9.87 14.52 -3.24
C ASN A 64 10.61 15.80 -2.79
N ILE A 65 11.50 15.67 -1.81
CA ILE A 65 12.24 16.81 -1.27
C ILE A 65 13.58 16.94 -2.00
N ALA A 66 13.71 17.99 -2.80
CA ALA A 66 14.94 18.26 -3.55
C ALA A 66 16.14 18.51 -2.62
N GLY A 67 17.23 17.77 -2.84
CA GLY A 67 18.47 17.88 -2.06
C GLY A 67 18.56 16.94 -0.85
N GLU A 68 17.54 16.13 -0.59
CA GLU A 68 17.57 15.02 0.36
C GLU A 68 18.04 13.72 -0.33
N ASN A 69 18.33 12.68 0.46
CA ASN A 69 18.91 11.41 -0.02
C ASN A 69 17.99 10.57 -0.94
N TYR A 70 16.73 10.98 -1.14
CA TYR A 70 15.69 10.18 -1.82
C TYR A 70 14.92 10.98 -2.88
N ASP A 71 15.59 11.86 -3.64
CA ASP A 71 14.97 12.48 -4.82
C ASP A 71 14.49 11.40 -5.81
N MET A 72 13.18 11.31 -5.96
CA MET A 72 12.50 10.36 -6.83
C MET A 72 12.37 10.86 -8.27
N THR A 73 12.76 12.10 -8.59
CA THR A 73 12.56 12.68 -9.92
C THR A 73 13.17 11.83 -11.04
N GLY A 74 12.32 11.29 -11.93
CA GLY A 74 12.74 10.49 -13.07
C GLY A 74 13.08 9.03 -12.75
N LYS A 75 12.80 8.58 -11.52
CA LYS A 75 12.92 7.19 -11.09
C LYS A 75 11.55 6.52 -11.18
N ASN A 76 11.52 5.27 -11.63
CA ASN A 76 10.32 4.43 -11.72
C ASN A 76 10.62 3.06 -11.11
N GLY A 77 9.62 2.40 -10.54
CA GLY A 77 9.88 1.15 -9.85
C GLY A 77 8.69 0.51 -9.15
N GLN A 78 9.03 -0.52 -8.39
CA GLN A 78 8.11 -1.30 -7.57
C GLN A 78 8.51 -1.19 -6.10
N LEU A 79 7.52 -0.96 -5.24
CA LEU A 79 7.69 -0.97 -3.80
C LEU A 79 7.59 -2.42 -3.29
N VAL A 80 8.61 -2.88 -2.57
CA VAL A 80 8.66 -4.19 -1.92
C VAL A 80 8.76 -3.96 -0.41
N MET A 81 7.81 -4.53 0.34
CA MET A 81 7.90 -4.58 1.81
C MET A 81 8.72 -5.82 2.19
N TRP A 82 9.66 -5.64 3.10
CA TRP A 82 10.56 -6.68 3.57
C TRP A 82 10.61 -6.68 5.09
N ASN A 83 10.08 -7.74 5.71
CA ASN A 83 10.26 -8.04 7.12
C ASN A 83 11.67 -8.65 7.30
N HIS A 84 12.65 -7.81 7.63
CA HIS A 84 14.04 -8.26 7.77
C HIS A 84 14.28 -8.82 9.16
N GLU A 85 14.35 -10.15 9.28
CA GLU A 85 14.76 -10.80 10.51
C GLU A 85 16.21 -10.48 10.87
N THR A 86 16.41 -10.04 12.12
CA THR A 86 17.73 -9.76 12.69
C THR A 86 17.84 -10.37 14.08
N ASP A 87 19.05 -10.41 14.63
CA ASP A 87 19.29 -10.82 16.03
C ASP A 87 18.50 -9.97 17.05
N ALA A 88 18.03 -8.77 16.65
CA ALA A 88 17.28 -7.85 17.49
C ALA A 88 15.74 -7.94 17.29
N GLY A 89 15.26 -8.79 16.38
CA GLY A 89 13.86 -8.89 15.99
C GLY A 89 13.63 -8.58 14.51
N VAL A 90 12.37 -8.37 14.14
CA VAL A 90 11.94 -8.07 12.77
C VAL A 90 11.99 -6.56 12.51
N ASP A 91 12.75 -6.17 11.49
CA ASP A 91 12.90 -4.78 11.05
C ASP A 91 12.17 -4.58 9.71
N GLN A 92 11.05 -3.86 9.73
CA GLN A 92 10.23 -3.64 8.53
C GLN A 92 10.84 -2.59 7.61
N LYS A 93 11.12 -3.01 6.37
CA LYS A 93 11.78 -2.19 5.35
C LYS A 93 10.91 -2.08 4.13
N ILE A 94 11.06 -0.98 3.42
CA ILE A 94 10.50 -0.78 2.09
C ILE A 94 11.64 -0.54 1.14
N VAL A 95 11.80 -1.41 0.15
CA VAL A 95 12.78 -1.26 -0.92
C VAL A 95 12.06 -0.82 -2.18
N MET A 96 12.51 0.29 -2.76
CA MET A 96 12.02 0.75 -4.05
C MET A 96 12.93 0.19 -5.14
N VAL A 97 12.50 -0.93 -5.72
CA VAL A 97 13.23 -1.69 -6.74
C VAL A 97 13.01 -1.08 -8.12
N ASP A 98 14.03 -1.07 -8.97
CA ASP A 98 13.94 -0.58 -10.34
C ASP A 98 12.89 -1.35 -11.16
N GLU A 99 12.16 -0.64 -12.03
CA GLU A 99 11.03 -1.22 -12.79
C GLU A 99 11.44 -2.34 -13.75
N TYR A 100 12.72 -2.44 -14.12
CA TYR A 100 13.23 -3.45 -15.03
C TYR A 100 13.90 -4.64 -14.33
N PHE A 101 14.01 -4.62 -13.00
CA PHE A 101 14.64 -5.70 -12.27
C PHE A 101 13.78 -6.98 -12.31
N ASP A 102 14.46 -8.12 -12.46
CA ASP A 102 13.86 -9.45 -12.47
C ASP A 102 14.81 -10.44 -11.80
N ILE A 103 14.43 -10.94 -10.62
CA ILE A 103 15.22 -11.87 -9.81
C ILE A 103 15.54 -13.17 -10.55
N THR A 104 14.76 -13.53 -11.58
CA THR A 104 15.02 -14.72 -12.40
C THR A 104 16.19 -14.53 -13.38
N ASN A 105 16.57 -13.29 -13.67
CA ASN A 105 17.66 -12.94 -14.58
C ASN A 105 18.99 -12.65 -13.87
N GLY A 106 18.98 -12.56 -12.54
CA GLY A 106 20.18 -12.31 -11.75
C GLY A 106 19.87 -11.90 -10.32
N SER A 107 20.90 -11.93 -9.47
CA SER A 107 20.80 -11.42 -8.11
C SER A 107 20.62 -9.91 -8.10
N PHE A 108 19.77 -9.44 -7.20
CA PHE A 108 19.60 -8.04 -6.86
C PHE A 108 20.90 -7.44 -6.32
N THR A 109 21.21 -6.23 -6.76
CA THR A 109 22.35 -5.43 -6.32
C THR A 109 21.92 -4.03 -5.94
N TYR A 110 22.86 -3.23 -5.41
CA TYR A 110 22.58 -1.83 -5.09
C TYR A 110 22.17 -1.00 -6.33
N GLU A 111 22.57 -1.41 -7.54
CA GLU A 111 22.20 -0.73 -8.79
C GLU A 111 20.72 -0.96 -9.17
N ASP A 112 20.07 -1.97 -8.58
CA ASP A 112 18.70 -2.38 -8.87
C ASP A 112 17.67 -1.74 -7.93
N MET A 113 18.08 -0.79 -7.07
CA MET A 113 17.18 -0.01 -6.22
C MET A 113 17.37 1.48 -6.31
N HIS A 114 16.29 2.19 -6.02
CA HIS A 114 16.26 3.64 -5.90
C HIS A 114 16.54 4.10 -4.48
N TYR A 115 15.97 3.39 -3.50
CA TYR A 115 16.22 3.61 -2.07
C TYR A 115 15.78 2.40 -1.23
N LEU A 116 16.26 2.33 0.00
CA LEU A 116 15.75 1.48 1.07
C LEU A 116 15.27 2.37 2.22
N GLY A 117 13.99 2.26 2.58
CA GLY A 117 13.35 3.03 3.65
C GLY A 117 12.94 2.16 4.83
N HIS A 118 13.04 2.69 6.04
CA HIS A 118 12.63 2.03 7.28
C HIS A 118 12.46 3.04 8.40
N PHE A 119 11.83 2.64 9.51
CA PHE A 119 11.68 3.52 10.67
C PHE A 119 12.92 3.49 11.56
N HIS A 120 13.40 4.66 11.96
CA HIS A 120 14.37 4.83 13.03
C HIS A 120 13.71 5.53 14.21
N GLU A 121 14.25 5.34 15.40
CA GLU A 121 13.82 6.11 16.57
C GLU A 121 14.61 7.42 16.69
N GLU A 122 13.93 8.56 16.59
CA GLU A 122 14.49 9.86 16.93
C GLU A 122 13.73 10.48 18.11
N ASN A 123 14.39 10.60 19.26
CA ASN A 123 13.79 11.12 20.49
C ASN A 123 12.50 10.36 20.90
N SER A 124 12.48 9.03 20.73
CA SER A 124 11.32 8.17 21.00
C SER A 124 10.10 8.46 20.15
N VAL A 125 10.34 8.93 18.92
CA VAL A 125 9.35 9.03 17.86
C VAL A 125 9.86 8.24 16.66
N PRO A 126 9.06 7.33 16.08
CA PRO A 126 9.42 6.67 14.83
C PRO A 126 9.48 7.70 13.70
N VAL A 127 10.62 7.77 13.01
CA VAL A 127 10.86 8.64 11.86
C VAL A 127 11.24 7.77 10.68
N PHE A 128 10.51 7.93 9.58
CA PHE A 128 10.84 7.23 8.35
C PHE A 128 12.15 7.77 7.76
N ALA A 129 13.17 6.92 7.70
CA ALA A 129 14.47 7.22 7.13
C ALA A 129 14.64 6.46 5.81
N ALA A 130 15.03 7.18 4.76
CA ALA A 130 15.35 6.60 3.46
C ALA A 130 16.86 6.70 3.16
N HIS A 131 17.44 5.58 2.76
CA HIS A 131 18.84 5.39 2.41
C HIS A 131 18.99 5.27 0.90
N SER A 132 19.99 5.95 0.34
CA SER A 132 20.25 5.87 -1.10
C SER A 132 20.91 4.54 -1.47
N ALA A 133 20.76 4.14 -2.73
CA ALA A 133 21.44 2.99 -3.31
C ALA A 133 22.97 3.02 -3.12
N ASP A 134 23.58 4.20 -3.25
CA ASP A 134 25.03 4.39 -3.16
C ASP A 134 25.61 4.00 -1.79
N GLU A 135 24.81 4.03 -0.72
CA GLU A 135 25.24 3.56 0.61
C GLU A 135 25.55 2.06 0.63
N PHE A 136 25.04 1.31 -0.35
CA PHE A 136 25.20 -0.13 -0.48
C PHE A 136 26.24 -0.55 -1.53
N ASP A 137 26.90 0.41 -2.21
CA ASP A 137 28.01 0.13 -3.13
C ASP A 137 29.12 -0.68 -2.41
N PRO A 138 29.53 -1.85 -2.92
CA PRO A 138 30.57 -2.70 -2.31
C PRO A 138 31.88 -1.99 -1.94
N ALA A 139 32.23 -0.89 -2.63
CA ALA A 139 33.42 -0.09 -2.38
C ALA A 139 33.36 0.72 -1.09
N VAL A 140 32.16 1.06 -0.61
CA VAL A 140 31.95 1.91 0.58
C VAL A 140 31.09 1.24 1.65
N SER A 141 30.33 0.21 1.30
CA SER A 141 29.38 -0.44 2.19
C SER A 141 30.07 -1.28 3.27
N SER A 142 29.50 -1.21 4.46
CA SER A 142 29.86 -2.03 5.61
C SER A 142 29.51 -3.51 5.39
N ASP A 143 30.09 -4.39 6.20
CA ASP A 143 29.77 -5.82 6.15
C ASP A 143 28.29 -6.09 6.47
N GLY A 144 27.68 -5.28 7.35
CA GLY A 144 26.25 -5.38 7.67
C GLY A 144 25.35 -5.02 6.48
N GLN A 145 25.67 -3.97 5.74
CA GLN A 145 24.93 -3.60 4.52
C GLN A 145 25.06 -4.67 3.44
N LYS A 146 26.25 -5.28 3.29
CA LYS A 146 26.45 -6.40 2.37
C LYS A 146 25.63 -7.62 2.76
N ALA A 147 25.59 -7.94 4.05
CA ALA A 147 24.77 -9.04 4.57
C ALA A 147 23.27 -8.78 4.37
N ALA A 148 22.81 -7.54 4.57
CA ALA A 148 21.43 -7.14 4.31
C ALA A 148 21.04 -7.33 2.84
N LEU A 149 21.90 -6.97 1.88
CA LEU A 149 21.64 -7.24 0.45
C LEU A 149 21.56 -8.73 0.12
N VAL A 150 22.37 -9.57 0.77
CA VAL A 150 22.30 -11.03 0.60
C VAL A 150 20.99 -11.57 1.16
N SER A 151 20.58 -11.11 2.35
CA SER A 151 19.30 -11.46 2.97
C SER A 151 18.11 -11.03 2.11
N PHE A 152 18.14 -9.80 1.57
CA PHE A 152 17.08 -9.32 0.68
C PHE A 152 16.99 -10.11 -0.64
N ASN A 153 18.12 -10.58 -1.19
CA ASN A 153 18.11 -11.48 -2.34
C ASN A 153 17.40 -12.81 -2.03
N ALA A 154 17.62 -13.37 -0.84
CA ALA A 154 16.94 -14.59 -0.40
C ALA A 154 15.43 -14.35 -0.30
N HIS A 155 15.03 -13.24 0.34
CA HIS A 155 13.64 -12.81 0.41
C HIS A 155 13.00 -12.66 -0.98
N LEU A 156 13.64 -11.98 -1.93
CA LEU A 156 13.12 -11.83 -3.30
C LEU A 156 12.99 -13.18 -4.03
N THR A 157 13.91 -14.12 -3.76
CA THR A 157 13.87 -15.46 -4.34
C THR A 157 12.69 -16.26 -3.80
N GLU A 158 12.51 -16.26 -2.48
CA GLU A 158 11.39 -16.91 -1.80
C GLU A 158 10.04 -16.33 -2.23
N GLN A 159 9.91 -15.00 -2.28
CA GLN A 159 8.70 -14.35 -2.79
C GLN A 159 8.41 -14.75 -4.23
N ASN A 160 9.43 -14.96 -5.07
CA ASN A 160 9.24 -15.45 -6.42
C ASN A 160 8.83 -16.94 -6.47
N GLU A 161 9.30 -17.78 -5.56
CA GLU A 161 8.86 -19.17 -5.42
C GLU A 161 7.38 -19.24 -5.01
N ILE A 162 6.99 -18.52 -3.96
CA ILE A 162 5.59 -18.39 -3.50
C ILE A 162 4.69 -17.87 -4.62
N LYS A 163 5.14 -16.83 -5.35
CA LYS A 163 4.42 -16.28 -6.50
C LYS A 163 4.11 -17.36 -7.53
N ASN A 164 5.07 -18.22 -7.84
CA ASN A 164 4.91 -19.28 -8.85
C ASN A 164 3.94 -20.36 -8.34
N GLU A 165 4.04 -20.76 -7.08
CA GLU A 165 3.14 -21.74 -6.47
C GLU A 165 1.68 -21.26 -6.49
N ILE A 166 1.43 -20.04 -6.03
CA ILE A 166 0.09 -19.43 -6.09
C ILE A 166 -0.40 -19.32 -7.53
N ALA A 167 0.47 -18.93 -8.46
CA ALA A 167 0.11 -18.83 -9.88
C ALA A 167 -0.28 -20.19 -10.49
N GLU A 168 0.35 -21.29 -10.06
CA GLU A 168 0.01 -22.66 -10.49
C GLU A 168 -1.31 -23.15 -9.87
N ALA A 169 -1.65 -22.72 -8.67
CA ALA A 169 -2.90 -23.06 -7.98
C ALA A 169 -4.15 -22.34 -8.56
N LEU A 170 -3.95 -21.25 -9.31
CA LEU A 170 -5.06 -20.49 -9.89
C LEU A 170 -5.89 -21.33 -10.89
N PRO A 171 -7.23 -21.18 -10.90
CA PRO A 171 -8.07 -21.84 -11.88
C PRO A 171 -7.70 -21.48 -13.33
N SER A 172 -7.90 -22.43 -14.25
CA SER A 172 -7.63 -22.22 -15.67
C SER A 172 -8.32 -20.97 -16.22
N GLY A 173 -7.54 -20.08 -16.85
CA GLY A 173 -8.01 -18.82 -17.42
C GLY A 173 -7.78 -17.60 -16.53
N GLU A 174 -7.39 -17.79 -15.27
CA GLU A 174 -6.92 -16.70 -14.41
C GLU A 174 -5.40 -16.50 -14.57
N THR A 175 -4.92 -15.33 -14.14
CA THR A 175 -3.49 -14.99 -14.11
C THR A 175 -3.24 -14.16 -12.86
N LEU A 176 -2.17 -14.46 -12.13
CA LEU A 176 -1.82 -13.75 -10.91
C LEU A 176 -1.45 -12.29 -11.22
N CYS A 177 -2.03 -11.36 -10.49
CA CYS A 177 -1.65 -9.95 -10.47
C CYS A 177 -0.71 -9.67 -9.31
N ASN A 178 -1.15 -9.98 -8.08
CA ASN A 178 -0.40 -9.77 -6.85
C ASN A 178 -0.84 -10.81 -5.81
N PHE A 179 -0.06 -10.96 -4.75
CA PHE A 179 -0.36 -11.94 -3.71
C PHE A 179 0.12 -11.44 -2.34
N PHE A 180 -0.36 -12.11 -1.30
CA PHE A 180 0.11 -11.94 0.06
C PHE A 180 -0.04 -13.26 0.79
N VAL A 181 0.95 -13.61 1.61
CA VAL A 181 0.92 -14.80 2.47
C VAL A 181 1.17 -14.29 3.88
N PHE A 182 0.34 -14.70 4.84
CA PHE A 182 0.60 -14.40 6.24
C PHE A 182 1.87 -15.14 6.67
N GLU A 183 2.61 -14.65 7.66
CA GLU A 183 3.75 -15.40 8.17
C GLU A 183 3.23 -16.57 9.02
N HIS A 184 3.88 -17.73 8.91
CA HIS A 184 3.63 -18.85 9.82
C HIS A 184 4.15 -18.44 11.20
N GLU A 185 3.25 -18.22 12.16
CA GLU A 185 3.68 -18.18 13.55
C GLU A 185 3.99 -19.62 13.96
N ASP A 186 5.27 -19.96 14.07
CA ASP A 186 5.75 -21.22 14.66
C ASP A 186 5.34 -21.28 16.14
N HIS A 187 4.07 -21.58 16.41
CA HIS A 187 3.60 -21.89 17.75
C HIS A 187 4.06 -23.31 18.09
N ASP A 188 5.19 -23.40 18.80
CA ASP A 188 5.84 -24.61 19.33
C ASP A 188 4.95 -25.39 20.36
N ASP A 189 3.65 -25.11 20.40
CA ASP A 189 2.69 -25.53 21.41
C ASP A 189 1.75 -26.67 20.95
N GLY A 190 2.08 -27.41 19.88
CA GLY A 190 1.46 -28.71 19.58
C GLY A 190 -0.07 -28.71 19.39
N GLU A 191 -0.68 -27.54 19.21
CA GLU A 191 -2.01 -27.40 18.62
C GLU A 191 -1.85 -27.49 17.09
N GLU A 192 -2.88 -27.98 16.39
CA GLU A 192 -2.84 -28.12 14.94
C GLU A 192 -2.55 -26.74 14.32
N GLU A 193 -1.39 -26.58 13.68
CA GLU A 193 -1.05 -25.36 12.92
C GLU A 193 -2.20 -25.09 11.94
N GLU A 194 -2.97 -24.02 12.17
CA GLU A 194 -3.95 -23.58 11.19
C GLU A 194 -3.19 -23.16 9.92
N ALA A 195 -3.56 -23.76 8.78
CA ALA A 195 -2.90 -23.48 7.52
C ALA A 195 -2.98 -21.99 7.21
N THR A 196 -1.83 -21.36 7.00
CA THR A 196 -1.71 -19.92 6.78
C THR A 196 -2.38 -19.54 5.45
N PRO A 197 -3.32 -18.59 5.44
CA PRO A 197 -4.05 -18.25 4.23
C PRO A 197 -3.15 -17.54 3.21
N HIS A 198 -3.20 -18.02 1.98
CA HIS A 198 -2.54 -17.44 0.82
C HIS A 198 -3.56 -16.63 0.02
N ILE A 199 -3.36 -15.32 -0.05
CA ILE A 199 -4.23 -14.39 -0.76
C ILE A 199 -3.68 -14.15 -2.15
N ALA A 200 -4.51 -14.36 -3.17
CA ALA A 200 -4.18 -14.12 -4.57
C ALA A 200 -5.16 -13.13 -5.22
N LEU A 201 -4.64 -12.04 -5.77
CA LEU A 201 -5.36 -11.11 -6.61
C LEU A 201 -5.07 -11.44 -8.08
N THR A 202 -6.09 -11.67 -8.90
CA THR A 202 -5.89 -11.96 -10.33
C THR A 202 -5.93 -10.69 -11.18
N THR A 203 -5.45 -10.79 -12.43
CA THR A 203 -5.45 -9.70 -13.41
C THR A 203 -6.86 -9.20 -13.74
N THR A 204 -7.92 -9.93 -13.36
CA THR A 204 -9.31 -9.53 -13.57
C THR A 204 -9.97 -8.94 -12.32
N GLY A 205 -9.23 -8.75 -11.22
CA GLY A 205 -9.76 -8.19 -9.97
C GLY A 205 -10.43 -9.22 -9.05
N LYS A 206 -10.27 -10.51 -9.31
CA LYS A 206 -10.76 -11.58 -8.42
C LYS A 206 -9.77 -11.83 -7.31
N MET A 207 -10.31 -12.05 -6.12
CA MET A 207 -9.58 -12.51 -4.94
C MET A 207 -9.83 -13.99 -4.75
N TYR A 208 -8.75 -14.75 -4.56
CA TYR A 208 -8.76 -16.15 -4.16
C TYR A 208 -8.03 -16.26 -2.82
N ILE A 209 -8.56 -17.12 -1.95
CA ILE A 209 -7.92 -17.50 -0.70
C ILE A 209 -7.62 -18.98 -0.81
N PHE A 210 -6.35 -19.33 -0.61
CA PHE A 210 -5.88 -20.70 -0.61
C PHE A 210 -5.35 -21.05 0.78
N GLU A 211 -5.42 -22.34 1.10
CA GLU A 211 -4.75 -22.94 2.25
C GLU A 211 -3.86 -24.07 1.75
N GLU A 212 -2.73 -24.28 2.41
CA GLU A 212 -1.87 -25.41 2.14
C GLU A 212 -2.42 -26.70 2.74
N ASN A 213 -2.28 -27.81 2.01
CA ASN A 213 -2.46 -29.15 2.54
C ASN A 213 -1.42 -30.12 1.98
N GLU A 214 -1.56 -31.42 2.29
CA GLU A 214 -0.63 -32.46 1.83
C GLU A 214 -0.43 -32.53 0.29
N GLU A 215 -1.38 -32.02 -0.50
CA GLU A 215 -1.36 -32.02 -1.97
C GLU A 215 -0.98 -30.66 -2.58
N GLY A 216 -0.79 -29.62 -1.76
CA GLY A 216 -0.45 -28.24 -2.17
C GLY A 216 -1.55 -27.22 -1.83
N LEU A 217 -1.55 -26.09 -2.52
CA LEU A 217 -2.55 -25.02 -2.31
C LEU A 217 -3.94 -25.42 -2.84
N VAL A 218 -4.95 -25.27 -1.99
CA VAL A 218 -6.36 -25.53 -2.33
C VAL A 218 -7.23 -24.35 -1.92
N ALA A 219 -8.21 -24.01 -2.75
CA ALA A 219 -9.10 -22.90 -2.45
C ALA A 219 -9.92 -23.21 -1.18
N SER A 220 -9.79 -22.37 -0.16
CA SER A 220 -10.46 -22.55 1.14
C SER A 220 -11.91 -22.02 1.14
N GLN A 221 -12.21 -21.08 0.25
CA GLN A 221 -13.52 -20.45 0.14
C GLN A 221 -13.90 -20.08 -1.31
N SER A 222 -15.09 -19.49 -1.46
CA SER A 222 -15.52 -18.92 -2.75
C SER A 222 -14.74 -17.64 -3.07
N THR A 223 -14.40 -17.46 -4.36
CA THR A 223 -13.79 -16.23 -4.87
C THR A 223 -14.78 -15.06 -4.85
N PHE A 224 -14.25 -13.84 -4.69
CA PHE A 224 -15.00 -12.59 -4.76
C PHE A 224 -14.25 -11.55 -5.62
N LEU A 225 -14.94 -10.49 -6.00
CA LEU A 225 -14.41 -9.44 -6.89
C LEU A 225 -14.19 -8.13 -6.13
N LEU A 226 -13.10 -7.43 -6.46
CA LEU A 226 -12.91 -6.05 -6.04
C LEU A 226 -13.72 -5.12 -6.94
N ASP A 227 -14.61 -4.32 -6.34
CA ASP A 227 -15.46 -3.40 -7.09
C ASP A 227 -14.64 -2.38 -7.90
N GLY A 228 -14.95 -2.25 -9.18
CA GLY A 228 -14.25 -1.33 -10.09
C GLY A 228 -12.91 -1.86 -10.64
N VAL A 229 -12.50 -3.08 -10.28
CA VAL A 229 -11.28 -3.71 -10.83
C VAL A 229 -11.67 -4.73 -11.90
N SER A 230 -11.13 -4.54 -13.09
CA SER A 230 -11.28 -5.41 -14.27
C SER A 230 -9.95 -5.68 -14.97
N GLN A 231 -8.92 -4.92 -14.62
CA GLN A 231 -7.54 -5.07 -15.07
C GLN A 231 -6.61 -4.76 -13.89
N CYS A 232 -5.67 -5.64 -13.65
CA CYS A 232 -4.66 -5.50 -12.60
C CYS A 232 -3.31 -5.95 -13.15
N SER A 233 -2.25 -5.23 -12.79
CA SER A 233 -0.86 -5.67 -12.95
C SER A 233 -0.10 -5.53 -11.64
N GLN A 234 0.94 -6.34 -11.47
CA GLN A 234 1.73 -6.38 -10.24
C GLN A 234 2.27 -4.99 -9.85
N ASN A 235 2.79 -4.25 -10.83
CA ASN A 235 3.29 -2.88 -10.67
C ASN A 235 2.20 -1.79 -10.63
N GLN A 236 0.92 -2.17 -10.62
CA GLN A 236 -0.23 -1.27 -10.52
C GLN A 236 -1.18 -1.62 -9.37
N SER A 237 -0.69 -2.41 -8.42
CA SER A 237 -1.41 -2.88 -7.24
C SER A 237 -0.45 -3.09 -6.08
N GLY A 238 -0.99 -3.28 -4.88
CA GLY A 238 -0.22 -3.66 -3.70
C GLY A 238 -1.12 -4.36 -2.69
N ILE A 239 -0.55 -5.27 -1.90
CA ILE A 239 -1.24 -5.93 -0.80
C ILE A 239 -0.33 -5.84 0.42
N ILE A 240 -0.86 -5.40 1.55
CA ILE A 240 -0.12 -5.31 2.81
C ILE A 240 -0.96 -5.86 3.96
N LYS A 241 -0.29 -6.36 5.01
CA LYS A 241 -0.95 -6.82 6.23
C LYS A 241 -1.74 -5.69 6.91
N ASN A 242 -2.99 -5.96 7.25
CA ASN A 242 -3.77 -5.08 8.11
C ASN A 242 -3.62 -5.48 9.58
N ASP A 243 -3.91 -6.73 9.86
CA ASP A 243 -3.85 -7.39 11.16
C ASP A 243 -3.66 -8.89 10.88
N ASP A 244 -3.86 -9.77 11.85
CA ASP A 244 -3.69 -11.22 11.66
C ASP A 244 -4.80 -11.87 10.82
N TYR A 245 -5.86 -11.12 10.51
CA TYR A 245 -7.06 -11.62 9.84
C TYR A 245 -7.40 -10.87 8.56
N GLY A 246 -6.55 -9.93 8.13
CA GLY A 246 -6.89 -9.02 7.04
C GLY A 246 -5.71 -8.36 6.35
N VAL A 247 -5.97 -7.89 5.14
CA VAL A 247 -5.03 -7.16 4.29
C VAL A 247 -5.67 -5.90 3.71
N LEU A 248 -4.83 -4.89 3.48
CA LEU A 248 -5.18 -3.75 2.64
C LEU A 248 -4.71 -4.01 1.21
N VAL A 249 -5.65 -3.99 0.26
CA VAL A 249 -5.39 -4.17 -1.17
C VAL A 249 -5.55 -2.84 -1.88
N PHE A 250 -4.56 -2.42 -2.64
CA PHE A 250 -4.64 -1.24 -3.51
C PHE A 250 -4.77 -1.64 -4.98
N SER A 251 -5.58 -0.90 -5.73
CA SER A 251 -5.65 -0.99 -7.19
C SER A 251 -5.56 0.39 -7.83
N ALA A 252 -4.55 0.59 -8.68
CA ALA A 252 -4.41 1.82 -9.45
C ALA A 252 -5.51 1.98 -10.51
N GLN A 253 -6.15 0.90 -10.95
CA GLN A 253 -7.24 1.01 -11.93
C GLN A 253 -8.48 1.67 -11.31
N SER A 254 -8.87 1.22 -10.12
CA SER A 254 -10.03 1.74 -9.42
C SER A 254 -9.71 2.97 -8.57
N GLN A 255 -8.42 3.23 -8.29
CA GLN A 255 -7.95 4.28 -7.39
C GLN A 255 -8.52 4.13 -5.97
N LYS A 256 -8.54 2.88 -5.48
CA LYS A 256 -9.10 2.50 -4.19
C LYS A 256 -8.16 1.65 -3.37
N ILE A 257 -8.30 1.74 -2.05
CA ILE A 257 -7.84 0.75 -1.08
C ILE A 257 -9.04 -0.05 -0.60
N TYR A 258 -8.91 -1.37 -0.52
CA TYR A 258 -9.91 -2.30 -0.01
C TYR A 258 -9.36 -2.94 1.26
N LEU A 259 -10.13 -2.94 2.34
CA LEU A 259 -9.87 -3.81 3.48
C LEU A 259 -10.54 -5.15 3.19
N VAL A 260 -9.72 -6.20 3.11
CA VAL A 260 -10.15 -7.58 2.89
C VAL A 260 -9.80 -8.36 4.14
N ASP A 261 -10.80 -8.77 4.91
CA ASP A 261 -10.62 -9.47 6.18
C ASP A 261 -11.65 -10.58 6.37
N SER A 262 -11.37 -11.47 7.33
CA SER A 262 -12.23 -12.62 7.65
C SER A 262 -13.10 -12.38 8.89
N HIS A 263 -12.59 -11.70 9.92
CA HIS A 263 -13.26 -11.48 11.22
C HIS A 263 -13.93 -12.75 11.82
N GLY A 264 -13.34 -13.93 11.56
CA GLY A 264 -13.87 -15.23 12.00
C GLY A 264 -14.94 -15.85 11.09
N GLU A 265 -15.17 -15.27 9.90
CA GLU A 265 -15.98 -15.80 8.80
C GLU A 265 -15.10 -15.95 7.53
N ASP A 266 -15.71 -16.13 6.35
CA ASP A 266 -14.98 -16.15 5.07
C ASP A 266 -14.40 -14.74 4.78
N PHE A 267 -13.21 -14.66 4.18
CA PHE A 267 -12.65 -13.38 3.72
C PHE A 267 -13.59 -12.68 2.74
N HIS A 268 -13.78 -11.38 2.95
CA HIS A 268 -14.57 -10.52 2.08
C HIS A 268 -14.09 -9.07 2.13
N VAL A 269 -14.58 -8.22 1.22
CA VAL A 269 -14.32 -6.78 1.27
C VAL A 269 -15.16 -6.18 2.39
N HIS A 270 -14.50 -5.75 3.47
CA HIS A 270 -15.14 -5.08 4.60
C HIS A 270 -15.40 -3.62 4.28
N SER A 271 -14.36 -2.92 3.82
CA SER A 271 -14.35 -1.47 3.63
C SER A 271 -13.59 -1.07 2.38
N THR A 272 -13.86 0.13 1.88
CA THR A 272 -13.23 0.66 0.67
C THR A 272 -13.10 2.17 0.74
N TRP A 273 -11.92 2.68 0.34
CA TRP A 273 -11.62 4.12 0.35
C TRP A 273 -11.03 4.55 -0.98
N ASP A 274 -11.59 5.61 -1.58
CA ASP A 274 -11.00 6.27 -2.74
C ASP A 274 -9.73 7.04 -2.32
N THR A 275 -8.68 6.96 -3.12
CA THR A 275 -7.35 7.51 -2.79
C THR A 275 -7.33 9.04 -2.74
N ASP A 276 -8.24 9.69 -3.47
CA ASP A 276 -8.39 11.14 -3.50
C ASP A 276 -8.93 11.73 -2.19
N ARG A 277 -9.40 10.88 -1.26
CA ARG A 277 -9.84 11.31 0.07
C ARG A 277 -8.66 11.68 0.97
N PHE A 278 -7.54 10.97 0.88
CA PHE A 278 -6.38 11.13 1.77
C PHE A 278 -5.09 11.56 1.04
N LEU A 279 -5.06 11.52 -0.29
CA LEU A 279 -3.90 11.96 -1.07
C LEU A 279 -4.12 13.36 -1.67
N PRO A 280 -3.04 14.12 -1.90
CA PRO A 280 -3.16 15.45 -2.49
C PRO A 280 -3.80 15.45 -3.88
N ALA A 281 -4.58 16.50 -4.17
CA ALA A 281 -5.22 16.66 -5.47
C ALA A 281 -4.22 16.61 -6.63
N GLY A 282 -4.54 15.82 -7.66
CA GLY A 282 -3.70 15.65 -8.85
C GLY A 282 -2.62 14.57 -8.72
N PHE A 283 -2.46 13.94 -7.55
CA PHE A 283 -1.64 12.74 -7.39
C PHE A 283 -2.45 11.50 -7.77
N THR A 284 -1.89 10.63 -8.61
CA THR A 284 -2.54 9.38 -9.05
C THR A 284 -1.58 8.23 -8.77
N PRO A 285 -1.69 7.56 -7.60
CA PRO A 285 -0.79 6.47 -7.29
C PRO A 285 -0.90 5.35 -8.32
N THR A 286 0.25 4.79 -8.65
CA THR A 286 0.40 3.56 -9.43
C THR A 286 0.81 2.39 -8.55
N THR A 287 1.61 2.62 -7.51
CA THR A 287 2.05 1.58 -6.58
C THR A 287 1.79 2.00 -5.14
N PHE A 288 1.70 0.99 -4.28
CA PHE A 288 1.34 1.12 -2.89
C PHE A 288 2.06 0.06 -2.07
N THR A 289 2.53 0.45 -0.90
CA THR A 289 2.91 -0.46 0.17
C THR A 289 2.66 0.23 1.51
N GLY A 290 3.05 -0.39 2.61
CA GLY A 290 2.95 0.17 3.93
C GLY A 290 3.67 -0.68 4.94
N ILE A 291 4.00 -0.05 6.05
CA ILE A 291 4.63 -0.66 7.22
C ILE A 291 3.79 -0.29 8.44
N GLY A 292 3.68 -1.23 9.36
CA GLY A 292 2.99 -1.03 10.64
C GLY A 292 3.95 -0.47 11.68
N GLU A 293 3.41 0.12 12.74
CA GLU A 293 4.13 0.15 14.00
C GLU A 293 4.24 -1.31 14.48
N SER A 294 5.46 -1.83 14.63
CA SER A 294 5.65 -3.19 15.11
C SER A 294 5.11 -3.29 16.54
N ASP A 295 4.21 -4.23 16.82
CA ASP A 295 3.72 -4.51 18.18
C ASP A 295 4.82 -5.03 19.13
N GLU A 296 6.01 -5.36 18.59
CA GLU A 296 7.20 -5.80 19.35
C GLU A 296 8.10 -4.64 19.79
N TYR A 297 7.55 -3.63 20.45
CA TYR A 297 8.36 -2.74 21.28
C TYR A 297 8.71 -3.46 22.59
N HIS A 298 9.62 -4.43 22.53
CA HIS A 298 10.27 -4.94 23.72
C HIS A 298 11.22 -3.88 24.29
N ASP A 299 10.81 -3.29 25.41
CA ASP A 299 11.60 -2.48 26.35
C ASP A 299 13.08 -2.93 26.37
N HIS A 300 13.99 -2.02 26.01
CA HIS A 300 15.44 -2.16 26.19
C HIS A 300 15.88 -1.90 27.65
#